data_AF-T1BEB2-F1
#
_entry.id   AF-T1BEB2-F1
#
_cell.length_a   1.000
_cell.length_b   1.000
_cell.length_c   1.000
_cell.angle_alpha   90.00
_cell.angle_beta   90.00
_cell.angle_gamma   90.00
#
_symmetry.space_group_name_H-M   'P 1'
#
loop_
_entity.id
_entity.type
_entity.pdbx_description
1 polymer ?
#
loop_
_entity_poly.entity_id
_entity_poly.type
_entity_poly.pdbx_seq_one_letter_code
_entity_poly.pdbx_strand_id
1 'polypeptide(L)'
;MKTLDRYLAKTVIMGTLAAIAVLMVLSGFMTFVSQLHNVGTGHYTIATAVIYTASTLPEWASDIFPAATLIGTLMALGTLAQSNELMVLRATGVSIARLARSLLFGGIVLLI
;
A
#
# COMPACT_ATOMS: atom_id res chain seq x y z
N MET A 1 11.91 22.14 -9.59
CA MET A 1 11.06 21.06 -10.17
C MET A 1 11.18 19.71 -9.44
N LYS A 2 12.30 19.40 -8.76
CA LYS A 2 12.41 18.21 -7.88
C LYS A 2 11.37 18.15 -6.75
N THR A 3 10.83 19.31 -6.34
CA THR A 3 9.84 19.43 -5.26
C THR A 3 8.49 18.83 -5.63
N LEU A 4 7.99 19.07 -6.86
CA LEU A 4 6.74 18.50 -7.35
C LEU A 4 6.85 16.97 -7.45
N ASP A 5 7.91 16.48 -8.08
CA ASP A 5 8.13 15.05 -8.26
C ASP A 5 8.25 14.33 -6.92
N ARG A 6 8.98 14.91 -5.96
CA ARG A 6 9.09 14.38 -4.59
C ARG A 6 7.76 14.41 -3.84
N TYR A 7 6.97 15.46 -4.03
CA TYR A 7 5.66 15.58 -3.39
C TYR A 7 4.69 14.53 -3.93
N LEU A 8 4.56 14.41 -5.26
CA LEU A 8 3.72 13.38 -5.88
C LEU A 8 4.16 11.96 -5.49
N ALA A 9 5.47 11.68 -5.52
CA ALA A 9 6.01 10.40 -5.09
C ALA A 9 5.67 10.12 -3.61
N LYS A 10 5.84 11.11 -2.71
CA LYS A 10 5.50 10.96 -1.29
C LYS A 10 4.01 10.68 -1.09
N THR A 11 3.13 11.39 -1.81
CA THR A 11 1.67 11.20 -1.70
C THR A 11 1.27 9.80 -2.15
N VAL A 12 1.81 9.31 -3.27
CA VAL A 12 1.58 7.92 -3.72
C VAL A 12 2.11 6.91 -2.72
N ILE A 13 3.36 7.08 -2.25
CA ILE A 13 3.96 6.17 -1.27
C ILE A 13 3.10 6.09 0.00
N MET A 14 2.64 7.23 0.52
CA MET A 14 1.76 7.25 1.67
C MET A 14 0.41 6.57 1.40
N GLY A 15 -0.19 6.79 0.22
CA GLY A 15 -1.42 6.12 -0.18
C GLY A 15 -1.26 4.61 -0.28
N THR A 16 -0.17 4.14 -0.89
CA THR A 16 0.17 2.72 -1.00
C THR A 16 0.45 2.10 0.37
N LEU A 17 1.24 2.75 1.23
CA LEU A 17 1.50 2.26 2.58
C LEU A 17 0.21 2.16 3.40
N ALA A 18 -0.70 3.12 3.26
CA ALA A 18 -2.01 3.06 3.91
C ALA A 18 -2.83 1.88 3.39
N ALA A 19 -2.86 1.65 2.08
CA ALA A 19 -3.56 0.51 1.48
C ALA A 19 -2.96 -0.84 1.94
N ILE A 20 -1.63 -0.98 1.93
CA ILE A 20 -0.93 -2.16 2.44
C ILE A 20 -1.27 -2.39 3.91
N ALA A 21 -1.22 -1.34 4.74
CA ALA A 21 -1.51 -1.46 6.17
C ALA A 21 -2.94 -1.97 6.42
N VAL A 22 -3.93 -1.42 5.72
CA VAL A 22 -5.33 -1.87 5.86
C VAL A 22 -5.50 -3.32 5.42
N LEU A 23 -4.94 -3.70 4.28
CA LEU A 23 -5.03 -5.07 3.76
C LEU A 23 -4.28 -6.07 4.65
N MET A 24 -3.09 -5.72 5.14
CA MET A 24 -2.32 -6.54 6.08
C MET A 24 -3.07 -6.78 7.39
N VAL A 25 -3.68 -5.74 7.95
CA VAL A 25 -4.46 -5.89 9.19
C VAL A 25 -5.66 -6.79 8.97
N LEU A 26 -6.42 -6.58 7.89
CA LEU A 26 -7.59 -7.40 7.56
C LEU A 26 -7.21 -8.87 7.36
N SER A 27 -6.19 -9.13 6.53
CA SER A 27 -5.72 -10.48 6.23
C SER A 27 -5.11 -11.14 7.47
N GLY A 28 -4.24 -10.43 8.19
CA GLY A 28 -3.59 -10.94 9.41
C GLY A 28 -4.62 -11.33 10.47
N PHE A 29 -5.68 -10.53 10.62
CA PHE A 29 -6.80 -10.86 11.50
C PHE A 29 -7.54 -12.12 11.04
N MET A 30 -7.86 -12.24 9.75
CA MET A 30 -8.48 -13.45 9.19
C MET A 30 -7.64 -14.71 9.45
N THR A 31 -6.33 -14.65 9.23
CA THR A 31 -5.43 -15.80 9.50
C THR A 31 -5.34 -16.10 10.97
N PHE A 32 -5.25 -15.09 11.83
CA PHE A 32 -5.22 -15.30 13.27
C PHE A 32 -6.49 -16.04 13.74
N VAL A 33 -7.68 -15.60 13.28
CA VAL A 33 -8.96 -16.26 13.59
C VAL A 33 -9.02 -17.68 13.02
N SER A 34 -8.50 -17.91 11.81
CA SER A 34 -8.41 -19.24 11.21
C SER A 34 -7.50 -20.17 12.04
N GLN A 35 -6.35 -19.66 12.50
CA GLN A 35 -5.42 -20.40 13.33
C GLN A 35 -5.98 -20.72 14.72
N LEU A 36 -6.82 -19.84 15.29
CA LEU A 36 -7.51 -20.11 16.56
C LEU A 36 -8.40 -21.35 16.48
N HIS A 37 -8.96 -21.69 15.32
CA HIS A 37 -9.75 -22.91 15.16
C HIS A 37 -8.92 -24.20 15.31
N ASN A 38 -7.60 -24.12 15.06
CA ASN A 38 -6.66 -25.23 15.22
C ASN A 38 -5.96 -25.21 16.59
N VAL A 39 -6.18 -24.19 17.41
CA VAL A 39 -5.65 -24.13 18.77
C VAL A 39 -6.41 -25.14 19.64
N GLY A 40 -5.69 -26.12 20.19
CA GLY A 40 -6.25 -27.20 21.00
C GLY A 40 -6.24 -28.59 20.33
N THR A 41 -5.83 -28.71 19.07
CA THR A 41 -5.54 -30.01 18.43
C THR A 41 -4.04 -30.36 18.58
N GLY A 42 -3.72 -31.24 19.53
CA GLY A 42 -2.33 -31.65 19.80
C GLY A 42 -1.51 -30.64 20.61
N HIS A 43 -0.26 -30.36 20.21
CA HIS A 43 0.66 -29.41 20.88
C HIS A 43 0.54 -27.96 20.38
N TYR A 44 -0.48 -27.64 19.59
CA TYR A 44 -0.63 -26.32 18.97
C TYR A 44 -1.13 -25.27 19.97
N THR A 45 -0.22 -24.41 20.43
CA THR A 45 -0.50 -23.36 21.42
C THR A 45 -0.74 -22.01 20.74
N ILE A 46 -1.44 -21.08 21.40
CA ILE A 46 -1.67 -19.69 20.93
C ILE A 46 -0.35 -18.99 20.54
N ALA A 47 0.74 -19.23 21.28
CA ALA A 47 2.06 -18.67 20.96
C ALA A 47 2.56 -19.12 19.57
N THR A 48 2.36 -20.39 19.21
CA THR A 48 2.67 -20.94 17.89
C THR A 48 1.84 -20.29 16.79
N ALA A 49 0.56 -20.04 17.04
CA ALA A 49 -0.32 -19.36 16.11
C ALA A 49 0.15 -17.92 15.82
N VAL A 50 0.58 -17.18 16.86
CA VAL A 50 1.12 -15.82 16.70
C VAL A 50 2.42 -15.83 15.89
N ILE A 51 3.34 -16.75 16.18
CA ILE A 51 4.61 -16.88 15.44
C ILE A 51 4.35 -17.26 13.98
N TYR A 52 3.40 -18.16 13.74
CA TYR A 52 2.98 -18.55 12.40
C TYR A 52 2.44 -17.33 11.65
N THR A 53 1.43 -16.64 12.21
CA THR A 53 0.85 -15.45 11.57
C THR A 53 1.91 -14.38 11.30
N ALA A 54 2.82 -14.13 12.24
CA ALA A 54 3.91 -13.18 12.05
C ALA A 54 4.88 -13.58 10.93
N SER A 55 5.13 -14.88 10.75
CA SER A 55 6.00 -15.41 9.71
C SER A 55 5.34 -15.41 8.32
N THR A 56 4.01 -15.47 8.25
CA THR A 56 3.26 -15.40 6.98
C THR A 56 3.05 -13.96 6.49
N LEU A 57 3.09 -12.96 7.39
CA LEU A 57 2.91 -11.55 7.02
C LEU A 57 3.84 -11.05 5.89
N PRO A 58 5.15 -11.36 5.85
CA PRO A 58 6.04 -10.89 4.80
C PRO A 58 5.75 -11.49 3.42
N GLU A 59 5.40 -12.78 3.39
CA GLU A 59 5.00 -13.48 2.16
C GLU A 59 3.74 -12.83 1.60
N TRP A 60 2.74 -12.63 2.45
CA TRP A 60 1.49 -11.97 2.09
C TRP A 60 1.65 -10.51 1.67
N ALA A 61 2.53 -9.76 2.33
CA ALA A 61 2.81 -8.38 1.95
C ALA A 61 3.26 -8.30 0.48
N SER A 62 4.04 -9.29 0.02
CA SER A 62 4.51 -9.39 -1.37
C SER A 62 3.39 -9.74 -2.35
N ASP A 63 2.49 -10.65 -1.96
CA ASP A 63 1.34 -11.07 -2.78
C ASP A 63 0.32 -9.94 -2.99
N ILE A 64 0.01 -9.18 -1.93
CA ILE A 64 -0.98 -8.10 -1.99
C ILE A 64 -0.39 -6.80 -2.56
N PHE A 65 0.93 -6.71 -2.69
CA PHE A 65 1.63 -5.48 -3.07
C PHE A 65 1.12 -4.87 -4.39
N PRO A 66 0.94 -5.61 -5.50
CA PRO A 66 0.43 -5.06 -6.76
C PRO A 66 -1.00 -4.52 -6.65
N ALA A 67 -1.85 -5.18 -5.86
CA ALA A 67 -3.21 -4.70 -5.62
C ALA A 67 -3.22 -3.45 -4.72
N ALA A 68 -2.39 -3.45 -3.67
CA ALA A 68 -2.29 -2.35 -2.72
C ALA A 68 -1.67 -1.08 -3.36
N THR A 69 -0.68 -1.24 -4.24
CA THR A 69 -0.09 -0.15 -5.02
C THR A 69 -1.12 0.51 -5.94
N LEU A 70 -1.96 -0.28 -6.62
CA LEU A 70 -3.06 0.24 -7.44
C LEU A 70 -4.04 1.06 -6.59
N ILE A 71 -4.56 0.48 -5.50
CA ILE A 71 -5.51 1.13 -4.60
C ILE A 71 -4.90 2.41 -4.02
N GLY A 72 -3.69 2.33 -3.50
CA GLY A 72 -2.99 3.46 -2.90
C GLY A 72 -2.70 4.60 -3.88
N THR A 73 -2.35 4.27 -5.12
CA THR A 73 -2.15 5.28 -6.17
C THR A 73 -3.48 5.95 -6.54
N LEU A 74 -4.57 5.19 -6.65
CA LEU A 74 -5.89 5.76 -6.90
C LEU A 74 -6.35 6.66 -5.75
N MET A 75 -6.13 6.25 -4.50
CA MET A 75 -6.42 7.10 -3.33
C MET A 75 -5.57 8.38 -3.35
N ALA A 76 -4.27 8.27 -3.60
CA ALA A 76 -3.36 9.42 -3.68
C ALA A 76 -3.73 10.40 -4.82
N LEU A 77 -4.11 9.89 -5.99
CA LEU A 77 -4.59 10.73 -7.09
C LEU A 77 -5.97 11.33 -6.78
N GLY A 78 -6.84 10.58 -6.12
CA GLY A 78 -8.15 11.04 -5.67
C GLY A 78 -8.05 12.20 -4.70
N THR A 79 -7.12 12.15 -3.73
CA THR A 79 -6.90 13.26 -2.79
C THR A 79 -6.36 14.50 -3.50
N LEU A 80 -5.39 14.34 -4.40
CA LEU A 80 -4.85 15.45 -5.21
C LEU A 80 -5.90 16.06 -6.17
N ALA A 81 -6.83 15.25 -6.65
CA ALA A 81 -7.95 15.72 -7.47
C ALA A 81 -8.97 16.48 -6.62
N GLN A 82 -9.29 15.97 -5.42
CA GLN A 82 -10.23 16.59 -4.49
C GLN A 82 -9.74 17.94 -3.94
N SER A 83 -8.42 18.10 -3.76
CA SER A 83 -7.80 19.38 -3.37
C SER A 83 -7.58 20.34 -4.55
N ASN A 84 -8.05 20.00 -5.76
CA ASN A 84 -7.79 20.73 -7.01
C ASN A 84 -6.31 20.89 -7.38
N GLU A 85 -5.37 20.23 -6.69
CA GLU A 85 -3.93 20.31 -7.00
C GLU A 85 -3.64 19.78 -8.40
N LEU A 86 -4.28 18.67 -8.79
CA LEU A 86 -4.13 18.11 -10.13
C LEU A 86 -4.61 19.09 -11.23
N MET A 87 -5.67 19.85 -10.94
CA MET A 87 -6.23 20.84 -11.87
C MET A 87 -5.30 22.05 -12.00
N VAL A 88 -4.78 22.57 -10.87
CA VAL A 88 -3.82 23.68 -10.85
C VAL A 88 -2.56 23.34 -11.63
N LEU A 89 -2.01 22.13 -11.44
CA LEU A 89 -0.81 21.70 -12.16
C LEU A 89 -1.04 21.67 -13.68
N ARG A 90 -2.21 21.18 -14.13
CA ARG A 90 -2.59 21.21 -15.54
C ARG A 90 -2.78 22.63 -16.07
N ALA A 91 -3.35 23.53 -15.28
CA ALA A 91 -3.54 24.94 -15.66
C ALA A 91 -2.19 25.67 -15.83
N THR A 92 -1.15 25.27 -15.09
CA THR A 92 0.22 25.81 -15.24
C THR A 92 1.01 25.20 -16.42
N GLY A 93 0.38 24.36 -17.25
CA GLY A 93 1.01 23.77 -18.43
C GLY A 93 1.80 22.48 -18.16
N VAL A 94 1.64 21.85 -16.99
CA VAL A 94 2.25 20.54 -16.72
C VAL A 94 1.50 19.46 -17.49
N SER A 95 2.22 18.70 -18.32
CA SER A 95 1.63 17.61 -19.10
C SER A 95 1.27 16.40 -18.24
N ILE A 96 0.19 15.70 -18.62
CA ILE A 96 -0.25 14.47 -17.95
C ILE A 96 0.84 13.38 -18.03
N ALA A 97 1.54 13.29 -19.16
CA ALA A 97 2.64 12.33 -19.33
C ALA A 97 3.78 12.57 -18.33
N ARG A 98 4.05 13.83 -17.97
CA ARG A 98 5.05 14.16 -16.96
C ARG A 98 4.60 13.73 -15.56
N LEU A 99 3.35 13.98 -15.20
CA LEU A 99 2.78 13.49 -13.95
C LEU A 99 2.87 11.96 -13.87
N ALA A 100 2.49 11.26 -14.93
CA ALA A 100 2.60 9.80 -15.03
C ALA A 100 4.03 9.30 -14.81
N ARG A 101 5.04 9.97 -15.41
CA ARG A 101 6.45 9.62 -15.19
C ARG A 101 6.87 9.78 -13.72
N SER A 102 6.45 10.84 -13.04
CA SER A 102 6.76 11.05 -11.62
C SER A 102 6.10 9.99 -10.72
N LEU A 103 4.87 9.59 -11.05
CA LEU A 103 4.16 8.51 -10.35
C LEU A 103 4.86 7.15 -10.57
N LEU A 104 5.28 6.84 -11.80
CA LEU A 104 6.03 5.62 -12.12
C LEU A 104 7.33 5.54 -11.32
N PHE A 105 8.04 6.66 -11.16
CA PHE A 105 9.25 6.69 -10.35
C PHE A 105 8.96 6.39 -8.87
N GLY A 106 7.87 6.92 -8.32
CA GLY A 106 7.41 6.58 -6.97
C GLY A 106 7.04 5.10 -6.81
N GLY A 107 6.39 4.52 -7.82
CA GLY A 107 6.06 3.09 -7.83
C GLY A 107 7.29 2.19 -7.91
N ILE A 108 8.28 2.53 -8.73
CA ILE A 108 9.55 1.79 -8.83
C ILE A 108 10.31 1.83 -7.49
N VAL A 109 10.32 2.97 -6.82
CA VAL A 109 10.96 3.10 -5.50
C VAL A 109 10.31 2.23 -4.43
N LEU A 110 9.00 1.96 -4.53
CA LEU A 110 8.31 1.04 -3.63
C LEU A 110 8.64 -0.44 -3.90
N LEU A 111 9.01 -0.76 -5.14
CA LEU A 111 9.30 -2.12 -5.60
C LEU A 111 10.70 -2.58 -5.17
N ILE A 112 11.61 -1.62 -4.92
CA ILE A 112 13.00 -1.85 -4.48
C ILE A 112 13.06 -1.85 -2.95
#